data_AF-A0A920GYZ0-F1
#
_entry.id   AF-A0A920GYZ0-F1
#
_cell.length_a   1.000
_cell.length_b   1.000
_cell.length_c   1.000
_cell.angle_alpha   90.00
_cell.angle_beta   90.00
_cell.angle_gamma   90.00
#
_symmetry.space_group_name_H-M   'P 1'
#
loop_
_entity.id
_entity.type
_entity.pdbx_description
1 polymer ?
#
loop_
_entity_poly.entity_id
_entity_poly.type
_entity_poly.pdbx_seq_one_letter_code
_entity_poly.pdbx_strand_id
1 'polypeptide(L)'
;MNTYFLNAKFVGSFPSNKDLPEDKGLEIAFCGRSNCGKSSVLNALTNNRKLAKTSKTPGRTQAINVFDIDLANQLKIIDLPGYGYAKVSKNEGDLGSRNRRLSDD
;
A
#
# COMPACT_ATOMS: atom_id res chain seq x y z
N MET A 1 11.47 -19.74 16.76
CA MET A 1 10.97 -18.55 16.05
C MET A 1 11.14 -18.83 14.56
N ASN A 2 10.08 -18.71 13.75
CA ASN A 2 10.08 -19.23 12.37
C ASN A 2 11.06 -18.41 11.49
N THR A 3 12.11 -19.04 10.97
CA THR A 3 13.27 -18.37 10.36
C THR A 3 12.98 -17.76 8.99
N TYR A 4 11.89 -18.18 8.33
CA TYR A 4 11.54 -17.78 6.97
C TYR A 4 11.45 -16.25 6.81
N PHE A 5 10.65 -15.57 7.64
CA PHE A 5 10.43 -14.14 7.47
C PHE A 5 11.61 -13.24 7.86
N LEU A 6 12.63 -13.77 8.54
CA LEU A 6 13.80 -12.98 8.98
C LEU A 6 14.74 -12.63 7.84
N ASN A 7 14.72 -13.39 6.74
CA ASN A 7 15.56 -13.18 5.57
C ASN A 7 14.87 -12.35 4.48
N ALA A 8 13.82 -11.61 4.84
CA ALA A 8 13.06 -10.84 3.89
C ALA A 8 13.93 -9.78 3.18
N LYS A 9 13.98 -9.85 1.85
CA LYS A 9 14.77 -8.98 0.99
C LYS A 9 13.86 -8.19 0.07
N PHE A 10 14.04 -6.87 0.03
CA PHE A 10 13.34 -6.02 -0.92
C PHE A 10 13.83 -6.27 -2.35
N VAL A 11 12.90 -6.63 -3.24
CA VAL A 11 13.17 -6.90 -4.66
C VAL A 11 13.01 -5.62 -5.46
N GLY A 12 11.88 -4.93 -5.28
CA GLY A 12 11.57 -3.74 -6.05
C GLY A 12 10.20 -3.15 -5.75
N SER A 13 9.97 -1.98 -6.32
CA SER A 13 8.69 -1.26 -6.29
C SER A 13 8.26 -1.01 -7.73
N PHE A 14 7.10 -1.54 -8.10
CA PHE A 14 6.64 -1.61 -9.48
C PHE A 14 5.36 -0.80 -9.65
N PRO A 15 5.33 0.20 -10.55
CA PRO A 15 4.18 1.10 -10.67
C PRO A 15 2.97 0.42 -11.31
N SER A 16 3.16 -0.66 -12.05
CA SER A 16 2.08 -1.45 -12.63
C SER A 16 2.38 -2.94 -12.62
N ASN A 17 1.34 -3.77 -12.78
CA ASN A 17 1.49 -5.22 -12.87
C ASN A 17 2.36 -5.66 -14.06
N LYS A 18 2.49 -4.84 -15.10
CA LYS A 18 3.31 -5.14 -16.28
C LYS A 18 4.80 -5.02 -16.01
N ASP A 19 5.16 -4.27 -14.98
CA ASP A 19 6.56 -4.05 -14.60
C ASP A 19 7.05 -5.13 -13.62
N LEU A 20 6.15 -6.01 -13.15
CA LEU A 20 6.49 -7.06 -12.20
C LEU A 20 7.47 -8.07 -12.81
N PRO A 21 8.35 -8.65 -11.98
CA PRO A 21 9.13 -9.81 -12.38
C PRO A 21 8.19 -10.97 -12.75
N GLU A 22 8.76 -11.97 -13.42
CA GLU A 22 8.03 -13.20 -13.76
C GLU A 22 7.39 -13.84 -12.52
N ASP A 23 6.10 -14.17 -12.64
CA ASP A 23 5.34 -14.84 -11.59
C ASP A 23 5.88 -16.26 -11.39
N LYS A 24 6.54 -16.47 -10.24
CA LYS A 24 7.24 -17.70 -9.89
C LYS A 24 7.10 -18.00 -8.41
N GLY A 25 6.72 -19.23 -8.11
CA GLY A 25 6.57 -19.72 -6.74
C GLY A 25 5.24 -19.30 -6.13
N LEU A 26 5.25 -19.00 -4.83
CA LEU A 26 4.09 -18.60 -4.06
C LEU A 26 4.17 -17.12 -3.68
N GLU A 27 3.04 -16.42 -3.77
CA GLU A 27 2.93 -15.01 -3.40
C GLU A 27 1.85 -14.79 -2.33
N ILE A 28 2.20 -14.03 -1.29
CA ILE A 28 1.28 -13.61 -0.24
C ILE A 28 1.07 -12.10 -0.34
N ALA A 29 -0.11 -11.69 -0.79
CA ALA A 29 -0.43 -10.28 -0.99
C ALA A 29 -1.17 -9.65 0.21
N PHE A 30 -0.70 -8.48 0.64
CA PHE A 30 -1.35 -7.63 1.64
C PHE A 30 -2.13 -6.51 0.95
N CYS A 31 -3.45 -6.50 1.12
CA CYS A 31 -4.34 -5.46 0.62
C CYS A 31 -5.17 -4.84 1.76
N GLY A 32 -5.65 -3.60 1.57
CA GLY A 32 -6.41 -2.88 2.60
C GLY A 32 -6.36 -1.38 2.41
N ARG A 33 -7.26 -0.65 3.10
CA ARG A 33 -7.36 0.81 3.02
C ARG A 33 -6.02 1.50 3.28
N SER A 34 -5.81 2.67 2.69
CA SER A 34 -4.70 3.55 3.07
C SER A 34 -4.68 3.77 4.59
N ASN A 35 -3.50 3.70 5.20
CA ASN A 35 -3.26 3.83 6.65
C ASN A 35 -3.92 2.76 7.55
N CYS A 36 -4.37 1.63 7.01
CA CYS A 36 -4.91 0.53 7.85
C CYS A 36 -3.83 -0.31 8.56
N GLY A 37 -2.54 0.01 8.39
CA GLY A 37 -1.44 -0.67 9.09
C GLY A 37 -0.73 -1.80 8.34
N LYS A 38 -0.97 -2.01 7.03
CA LYS A 38 -0.28 -3.04 6.20
C LYS A 38 1.23 -3.07 6.40
N SER A 39 1.88 -1.93 6.18
CA SER A 39 3.34 -1.82 6.29
C SER A 39 3.83 -2.05 7.73
N SER A 40 3.00 -1.77 8.75
CA SER A 40 3.33 -2.08 10.15
C SER A 40 3.31 -3.58 10.40
N VAL A 41 2.30 -4.30 9.87
CA VAL A 41 2.23 -5.76 9.94
C VAL A 41 3.42 -6.40 9.21
N LEU A 42 3.75 -5.90 8.02
CA LEU A 42 4.87 -6.41 7.24
C LEU A 42 6.20 -6.27 8.00
N ASN A 43 6.48 -5.08 8.54
CA ASN A 43 7.67 -4.83 9.36
C ASN A 43 7.74 -5.69 10.64
N ALA A 44 6.57 -6.00 11.23
CA ALA A 44 6.49 -6.88 12.40
C ALA A 44 6.76 -8.35 12.03
N LEU A 45 6.19 -8.83 10.92
CA LEU A 45 6.41 -10.19 10.41
C LEU A 45 7.86 -10.44 10.03
N THR A 46 8.52 -9.47 9.42
CA THR A 46 9.90 -9.61 8.95
C THR A 46 10.95 -9.22 9.99
N ASN A 47 10.52 -8.83 11.19
CA ASN A 47 11.36 -8.26 12.26
C ASN A 47 12.32 -7.16 11.75
N ASN A 48 11.92 -6.43 10.70
CA ASN A 48 12.72 -5.42 10.04
C ASN A 48 11.90 -4.14 9.90
N ARG A 49 12.16 -3.19 10.81
CA ARG A 49 11.41 -1.92 10.89
C ARG A 49 11.58 -1.01 9.66
N LYS A 50 12.52 -1.28 8.78
CA LYS A 50 12.84 -0.44 7.60
C LYS A 50 12.48 -1.12 6.27
N LEU A 51 11.96 -2.35 6.29
CA LEU A 51 11.73 -3.12 5.07
C LEU A 51 10.59 -2.53 4.23
N ALA A 52 9.40 -2.40 4.82
CA ALA A 52 8.31 -1.66 4.20
C ALA A 52 8.32 -0.21 4.69
N LYS A 53 8.36 0.73 3.73
CA LYS A 53 8.29 2.16 4.02
C LYS A 53 6.91 2.49 4.60
N THR A 54 6.85 2.78 5.90
CA THR A 54 5.67 3.30 6.57
C THR A 54 5.56 4.81 6.30
N SER A 55 4.63 5.23 5.44
CA SER A 55 4.32 6.66 5.29
C SER A 55 3.11 7.02 6.15
N LYS A 56 3.22 8.12 6.91
CA LYS A 56 2.07 8.74 7.59
C LYS A 56 1.16 9.49 6.61
N THR A 57 1.68 9.84 5.42
CA THR A 57 0.92 10.49 4.36
C THR A 57 0.13 9.42 3.60
N PRO A 58 -1.21 9.44 3.66
CA PRO A 58 -2.00 8.45 2.95
C PRO A 58 -1.82 8.62 1.41
N GLY A 59 -1.97 7.52 0.66
CA GLY A 59 -1.74 7.50 -0.79
C GLY A 59 -0.27 7.50 -1.24
N ARG A 60 0.69 7.34 -0.32
CA ARG A 60 2.13 7.30 -0.67
C ARG A 60 2.56 6.01 -1.36
N THR A 61 1.94 4.88 -1.04
CA THR A 61 2.18 3.60 -1.74
C THR A 61 1.26 3.55 -2.96
N GLN A 62 1.79 3.93 -4.12
CA GLN A 62 1.12 3.82 -5.43
C GLN A 62 1.66 2.65 -6.27
N ALA A 63 2.77 2.07 -5.84
CA ALA A 63 3.45 0.97 -6.50
C ALA A 63 3.31 -0.32 -5.68
N ILE A 64 3.41 -1.44 -6.35
CA ILE A 64 3.44 -2.79 -5.78
C ILE A 64 4.85 -3.05 -5.28
N ASN A 65 5.02 -3.31 -3.99
CA ASN A 65 6.33 -3.66 -3.44
C ASN A 65 6.45 -5.17 -3.30
N VAL A 66 7.58 -5.71 -3.74
CA VAL A 66 7.86 -7.15 -3.73
C VAL A 66 9.02 -7.43 -2.78
N PHE A 67 8.85 -8.45 -1.94
CA PHE A 67 9.85 -8.92 -0.99
C PHE A 67 10.01 -10.43 -1.10
N ASP A 68 11.21 -10.92 -1.40
CA ASP A 68 11.53 -12.35 -1.29
C ASP A 68 11.73 -12.69 0.19
N ILE A 69 11.15 -13.80 0.67
CA ILE A 69 11.28 -14.23 2.08
C ILE A 69 11.92 -15.60 2.25
N ASP A 70 12.43 -16.19 1.17
CA ASP A 70 13.23 -17.41 1.20
C ASP A 70 14.49 -17.27 0.35
N LEU A 71 15.45 -18.17 0.56
CA LEU A 71 16.72 -18.15 -0.19
C LEU A 71 16.58 -18.68 -1.62
N ALA A 72 15.50 -19.41 -1.92
CA ALA A 72 15.24 -19.99 -3.24
C ALA A 72 14.37 -19.09 -4.14
N ASN A 73 13.99 -17.88 -3.66
CA ASN A 73 13.08 -16.94 -4.31
C ASN A 73 11.75 -17.58 -4.74
N GLN A 74 11.30 -18.62 -4.02
CA GLN A 74 10.05 -19.34 -4.26
C GLN A 74 8.90 -18.79 -3.41
N LEU A 75 9.17 -17.91 -2.45
CA LEU A 75 8.14 -17.34 -1.60
C LEU A 75 8.29 -15.82 -1.50
N LYS A 76 7.24 -15.10 -1.91
CA LYS A 76 7.20 -13.64 -1.96
C LYS A 76 6.10 -13.07 -1.08
N ILE A 77 6.38 -11.93 -0.47
CA ILE A 77 5.37 -11.03 0.09
C ILE A 77 5.17 -9.87 -0.87
N ILE A 78 3.90 -9.57 -1.16
CA ILE A 78 3.49 -8.47 -2.02
C ILE A 78 2.74 -7.44 -1.17
N ASP A 79 3.24 -6.20 -1.10
CA ASP A 79 2.53 -5.07 -0.48
C ASP A 79 1.84 -4.25 -1.56
N LEU A 80 0.51 -4.36 -1.61
CA LEU A 80 -0.31 -3.70 -2.61
C LEU A 80 -0.63 -2.25 -2.19
N PRO A 81 -0.75 -1.33 -3.16
CA PRO A 81 -1.16 0.04 -2.87
C PRO A 81 -2.48 0.08 -2.11
N GLY A 82 -2.53 0.92 -1.07
CA GLY A 82 -3.71 1.01 -0.22
C GLY A 82 -4.87 1.75 -0.89
N TYR A 83 -6.02 1.10 -1.04
CA TYR A 83 -7.19 1.71 -1.68
C TYR A 83 -7.90 2.75 -0.78
N GLY A 84 -8.80 3.53 -1.39
CA GLY A 84 -9.75 4.37 -0.65
C GLY A 84 -9.18 5.65 -0.04
N TYR A 85 -7.97 6.08 -0.43
CA TYR A 85 -7.52 7.46 -0.20
C TYR A 85 -7.75 8.30 -1.45
N ALA A 86 -8.87 9.01 -1.47
CA ALA A 86 -9.06 10.14 -2.38
C ALA A 86 -8.55 11.38 -1.64
N LYS A 87 -7.41 11.94 -2.07
CA LYS A 87 -7.13 13.33 -1.74
C LYS A 87 -8.19 14.13 -2.49
N VAL A 88 -9.29 14.48 -1.81
CA VAL A 88 -10.27 15.43 -2.36
C VAL A 88 -9.49 16.72 -2.53
N SER A 89 -9.05 17.01 -3.75
CA SER A 89 -8.63 18.37 -4.09
C SER A 89 -9.87 19.22 -3.94
N LYS A 90 -10.02 19.88 -2.79
CA LYS A 90 -10.77 21.13 -2.75
C LYS A 90 -9.95 22.11 -3.59
N ASN A 91 -10.10 22.04 -4.91
CA ASN A 91 -9.81 23.21 -5.72
C ASN A 91 -10.88 24.23 -5.35
N GLU A 92 -10.43 25.36 -4.81
CA GLU A 92 -11.22 26.57 -4.67
C GLU A 92 -11.95 26.82 -6.00
N GLY A 93 -13.28 26.79 -5.98
CA GLY A 93 -14.06 26.99 -7.21
C GLY A 93 -15.49 26.47 -7.24
N ASP A 94 -16.14 26.15 -6.12
CA ASP A 94 -17.59 25.93 -6.11
C ASP A 94 -18.33 27.19 -5.62
N LEU A 95 -18.07 28.28 -6.35
CA LEU A 95 -18.99 29.41 -6.45
C LEU A 95 -20.08 29.02 -7.43
N GLY A 96 -21.21 28.46 -6.96
CA GLY A 96 -22.39 28.38 -7.82
C GLY A 96 -23.40 27.27 -7.58
N SER A 97 -24.04 27.23 -6.42
CA SER A 97 -25.45 26.83 -6.39
C SER A 97 -26.20 27.51 -5.24
N ARG A 98 -26.53 28.78 -5.49
CA ARG A 98 -27.65 29.47 -4.86
C ARG A 98 -28.90 28.62 -5.04
N ASN A 99 -29.59 28.26 -3.96
CA ASN A 99 -31.05 28.35 -3.98
C ASN A 99 -31.64 28.58 -2.58
N ARG A 100 -32.17 29.80 -2.44
CA ARG A 100 -33.25 30.28 -1.59
C ARG A 100 -33.99 29.19 -0.78
N ARG A 101 -33.98 29.34 0.54
CA ARG A 101 -35.22 29.30 1.32
C ARG A 101 -35.44 30.68 1.92
N LEU A 102 -36.27 31.44 1.21
CA LEU A 102 -37.09 32.49 1.79
C LEU A 102 -38.08 31.82 2.75
N SER A 103 -38.32 32.51 3.86
CA SER A 103 -39.55 32.55 4.66
C SER A 103 -40.64 31.51 4.36
N ASP A 104 -40.99 30.72 5.38
CA ASP A 104 -42.37 30.32 5.64
C ASP A 104 -42.57 30.44 7.16
N ASP A 105 -43.41 31.43 7.53
CA ASP A 105 -44.23 31.63 8.74
C ASP A 105 -43.79 31.14 10.13
#